data_AF-A0A970N237-F1
#
_entry.id   AF-A0A970N237-F1
#
_cell.length_a   1.000
_cell.length_b   1.000
_cell.length_c   1.000
_cell.angle_alpha   90.00
_cell.angle_beta   90.00
_cell.angle_gamma   90.00
#
_symmetry.space_group_name_H-M   'P 1'
#
loop_
_entity.id
_entity.type
_entity.pdbx_description
1 polymer ?
#
loop_
_entity_poly.entity_id
_entity_poly.type
_entity_poly.pdbx_seq_one_letter_code
_entity_poly.pdbx_strand_id
1 'polypeptide(L)' 'MKELDTVILIKEFQNLKKGTVGCIVLKYDVNNFEVEFYDKNGDTIDVYTITGQYLALK' A
#
# COMPACT_ATOMS: atom_id res chain seq x y z
N MET A 1 6.27 -4.43 -8.44
CA MET A 1 5.08 -4.58 -7.58
C MET A 1 4.36 -5.85 -7.97
N LYS A 2 4.46 -6.83 -7.07
CA LYS A 2 3.79 -8.13 -7.04
C LYS A 2 3.26 -8.35 -5.62
N GLU A 3 2.45 -9.39 -5.43
CA GLU A 3 2.02 -9.79 -4.09
C GLU A 3 3.21 -10.03 -3.17
N LEU A 4 3.01 -9.64 -1.90
CA LEU A 4 3.98 -9.64 -0.82
C LEU A 4 5.13 -8.65 -0.95
N ASP A 5 5.17 -7.80 -2.00
CA ASP A 5 6.10 -6.67 -2.03
C ASP A 5 5.70 -5.65 -0.95
N THR A 6 6.68 -5.16 -0.20
CA THR A 6 6.51 -4.00 0.66
C THR A 6 6.53 -2.72 -0.17
N VAL A 7 5.57 -1.84 0.08
CA VAL A 7 5.40 -0.57 -0.61
C VAL A 7 5.31 0.58 0.38
N ILE A 8 5.55 1.77 -0.14
CA ILE A 8 5.35 3.03 0.58
C ILE A 8 4.41 3.94 -0.21
N LEU A 9 3.52 4.61 0.51
CA LEU A 9 2.62 5.58 -0.06
C LEU A 9 3.38 6.88 -0.41
N ILE A 10 3.44 7.26 -1.68
CA ILE A 10 4.20 8.44 -2.14
C ILE A 10 3.38 9.74 -2.21
N LYS A 11 2.05 9.64 -2.06
CA LYS A 11 1.08 10.75 -2.04
C LYS A 11 -0.01 10.41 -1.02
N GLU A 12 -0.62 11.40 -0.37
CA GLU A 12 -1.75 11.13 0.54
C GLU A 12 -2.89 10.39 -0.20
N PHE A 13 -3.55 9.47 0.51
CA PHE A 13 -4.65 8.67 -0.04
C PHE A 13 -5.65 8.38 1.06
N GLN A 14 -6.88 8.87 0.90
CA GLN A 14 -7.92 8.80 1.93
C GLN A 14 -7.40 9.31 3.29
N ASN A 15 -7.40 8.47 4.32
CA ASN A 15 -6.93 8.79 5.67
C ASN A 15 -5.43 8.46 5.88
N LEU A 16 -4.75 7.96 4.85
CA LEU A 16 -3.34 7.60 4.93
C LEU A 16 -2.44 8.78 4.55
N LYS A 17 -1.46 9.03 5.43
CA LYS A 17 -0.42 10.04 5.20
C LYS A 17 0.62 9.51 4.21
N LYS A 18 1.20 10.41 3.42
CA LYS A 18 2.40 10.10 2.64
C LYS A 18 3.46 9.48 3.56
N GLY A 19 4.08 8.40 3.11
CA GLY A 19 5.09 7.66 3.85
C GLY A 19 4.54 6.45 4.62
N THR A 20 3.22 6.25 4.69
CA THR A 20 2.66 5.03 5.28
C THR A 20 3.13 3.80 4.49
N VAL A 21 3.55 2.78 5.22
CA VAL A 21 4.08 1.54 4.66
C VAL A 21 2.96 0.52 4.58
N GLY A 22 2.98 -0.28 3.53
CA GLY A 22 2.05 -1.39 3.39
C GLY A 22 2.66 -2.58 2.65
N CYS A 23 1.89 -3.65 2.58
CA CYS A 23 2.20 -4.87 1.86
C CYS A 23 1.13 -5.12 0.79
N ILE A 24 1.53 -5.44 -0.44
CA ILE A 24 0.57 -5.84 -1.48
C ILE A 24 0.04 -7.22 -1.12
N VAL A 25 -1.24 -7.33 -0.78
CA VAL A 25 -1.89 -8.61 -0.43
C VAL A 25 -2.59 -9.25 -1.62
N LEU A 26 -2.94 -8.47 -2.65
CA LEU A 26 -3.51 -8.98 -3.90
C LEU A 26 -3.13 -8.07 -5.07
N LYS A 27 -2.77 -8.67 -6.22
CA LYS A 27 -2.59 -7.92 -7.47
C LYS A 27 -3.77 -8.17 -8.40
N TYR A 28 -4.63 -7.15 -8.57
CA TYR A 28 -5.77 -7.23 -9.48
C TYR A 28 -5.35 -7.17 -10.95
N ASP A 29 -4.51 -6.19 -11.29
CA ASP A 29 -3.99 -6.01 -12.65
C ASP A 29 -2.59 -5.35 -12.64
N VAL A 30 -2.13 -4.83 -13.78
CA VAL A 30 -0.81 -4.18 -13.89
C VAL A 30 -0.66 -2.93 -13.03
N ASN A 31 -1.77 -2.23 -12.74
CA ASN A 31 -1.82 -0.94 -12.09
C ASN A 31 -2.58 -0.94 -10.75
N ASN A 32 -3.47 -1.89 -10.48
CA ASN A 32 -4.31 -1.88 -9.28
C ASN A 32 -3.98 -3.03 -8.33
N PHE A 33 -3.93 -2.69 -7.05
CA PHE A 33 -3.48 -3.58 -5.98
C PHE A 33 -4.42 -3.48 -4.78
N GLU A 34 -4.52 -4.54 -4.01
CA GLU A 34 -4.97 -4.48 -2.62
C GLU A 34 -3.74 -4.38 -1.73
N VAL A 35 -3.71 -3.38 -0.85
CA VAL A 35 -2.57 -3.12 0.03
C VAL A 35 -3.06 -3.04 1.46
N GLU A 36 -2.50 -3.88 2.32
CA GLU A 36 -2.62 -3.77 3.77
C GLU A 36 -1.58 -2.76 4.25
N PHE A 37 -2.05 -1.64 4.79
CA PHE A 37 -1.19 -0.64 5.41
C PHE A 37 -1.12 -0.86 6.92
N TYR A 38 0.06 -0.65 7.50
CA TYR A 38 0.31 -0.93 8.90
C TYR A 38 1.12 0.16 9.57
N ASP A 39 0.99 0.26 10.89
CA ASP A 39 1.68 1.24 11.71
C ASP A 39 3.10 0.77 12.08
N LYS A 40 3.81 1.57 12.88
CA LYS A 40 5.18 1.27 13.30
C LYS A 40 5.32 0.04 14.20
N ASN A 41 4.23 -0.42 14.81
CA ASN A 41 4.19 -1.63 15.64
C ASN A 41 3.89 -2.87 14.80
N GLY A 42 3.52 -2.68 13.52
CA GLY A 42 3.06 -3.75 12.64
C GLY A 42 1.57 -4.02 12.73
N ASP A 43 0.81 -3.17 13.43
CA ASP A 43 -0.64 -3.31 13.52
C ASP A 43 -1.29 -2.78 12.24
N THR A 44 -2.24 -3.54 11.69
CA THR A 44 -2.99 -3.14 10.50
C THR A 44 -3.76 -1.86 10.78
N ILE A 45 -3.53 -0.85 9.95
CA ILE A 45 -4.30 0.40 9.93
C ILE A 45 -5.59 0.16 9.16
N ASP A 46 -5.47 -0.31 7.91
CA ASP A 46 -6.58 -0.61 7.01
C ASP A 46 -6.08 -1.32 5.73
N VAL A 47 -7.02 -1.81 4.91
CA VAL A 47 -6.74 -2.42 3.60
C VAL A 47 -7.44 -1.63 2.50
N TYR A 48 -6.70 -1.22 1.47
CA TYR A 48 -7.26 -0.42 0.36
C TYR A 48 -6.97 -1.03 -1.00
N THR A 49 -7.97 -0.97 -1.88
CA THR A 49 -7.72 -1.01 -3.33
C THR A 49 -7.10 0.32 -3.76
N ILE A 50 -5.91 0.27 -4.34
CA ILE A 50 -5.13 1.45 -4.68
C ILE A 50 -4.34 1.25 -5.99
N THR A 51 -4.26 2.32 -6.78
CA THR A 51 -3.50 2.33 -8.03
C THR A 51 -2.01 2.57 -7.75
N GLY A 52 -1.13 1.91 -8.49
CA GLY A 52 0.32 1.96 -8.36
C GLY A 52 0.93 3.36 -8.47
N GLN A 53 0.22 4.34 -9.04
CA GLN A 53 0.67 5.74 -9.06
C GLN A 53 0.77 6.41 -7.67
N TYR A 54 0.21 5.77 -6.64
CA TYR A 54 0.33 6.18 -5.23
C TYR A 54 1.40 5.40 -4.47
N LEU A 55 2.00 4.38 -5.09
CA LEU A 55 2.90 3.45 -4.44
C LEU A 55 4.30 3.51 -5.04
N ALA A 56 5.30 3.27 -4.21
CA ALA A 56 6.65 2.91 -4.63
C ALA A 56 7.09 1.66 -3.86
N LEU A 57 7.97 0.85 -4.47
CA LEU A 57 8.65 -0.22 -3.75
C LEU A 57 9.52 0.38 -2.64
N LYS A 58 9.46 -0.23 -1.45
CA LYS A 58 10.26 0.18 -0.29
C LYS A 58 11.52 -0.66 -0.16
#